data_AF-A0A0J6VJQ2-F1
#
_entry.id   AF-A0A0J6VJQ2-F1
#
_cell.length_a   1.000
_cell.length_b   1.000
_cell.length_c   1.000
_cell.angle_alpha   90.00
_cell.angle_beta   90.00
_cell.angle_gamma   90.00
#
_symmetry.space_group_name_H-M   'P 1'
#
loop_
_entity.id
_entity.type
_entity.pdbx_description
1 polymer ?
#
loop_
_entity_poly.entity_id
_entity_poly.type
_entity_poly.pdbx_seq_one_letter_code
_entity_poly.pdbx_strand_id
1 'polypeptide(L)' 'MTVYALNLFDVADRDEYRAYSKRSPKEVAKHGGRVVALGRFRESVTGDIEPRPVLILVEWDSEEAFDS' A
#
# COMPACT_ATOMS: atom_id res chain seq x y z
N MET A 1 -12.05 6.88 14.28
CA MET A 1 -12.16 7.37 12.89
C MET A 1 -11.29 6.44 12.06
N THR A 2 -11.77 5.99 10.90
CA THR A 2 -11.03 5.08 10.03
C THR A 2 -9.75 5.74 9.51
N VAL A 3 -8.65 4.99 9.49
CA VAL A 3 -7.34 5.42 9.01
C VAL A 3 -7.03 4.74 7.69
N TYR A 4 -6.46 5.50 6.74
CA TYR A 4 -5.98 4.98 5.47
C TYR A 4 -4.49 5.26 5.32
N ALA A 5 -3.67 4.22 5.31
CA ALA A 5 -2.24 4.36 5.03
C ALA A 5 -1.97 4.23 3.54
N LEU A 6 -1.55 5.34 2.95
CA LEU A 6 -1.08 5.43 1.58
C LEU A 6 0.41 5.08 1.53
N ASN A 7 0.73 3.91 0.98
CA ASN A 7 2.11 3.47 0.81
C ASN A 7 2.50 3.63 -0.66
N LEU A 8 3.60 4.36 -0.88
CA LEU A 8 4.15 4.65 -2.19
C LEU A 8 5.58 4.11 -2.25
N PHE A 9 5.82 3.17 -3.16
CA PHE A 9 7.09 2.45 -3.24
C PHE A 9 7.89 2.84 -4.47
N ASP A 10 9.17 3.09 -4.24
CA ASP A 10 10.23 2.92 -5.22
C ASP A 10 10.55 1.43 -5.37
N VAL A 11 10.31 0.88 -6.55
CA VAL A 11 10.54 -0.55 -6.80
C VAL A 11 11.88 -0.73 -7.51
N ALA A 12 12.89 -1.18 -6.76
CA ALA A 12 14.17 -1.58 -7.30
C ALA A 12 14.11 -2.93 -8.04
N ASP A 13 13.32 -3.88 -7.53
CA ASP A 13 13.13 -5.22 -8.11
C ASP A 13 11.64 -5.60 -8.20
N ARG A 14 11.21 -5.98 -9.40
CA ARG A 14 9.81 -6.30 -9.69
C ARG A 14 9.36 -7.63 -9.07
N ASP A 15 10.24 -8.61 -9.03
CA ASP A 15 9.93 -9.95 -8.53
C ASP A 15 9.87 -9.95 -7.00
N GLU A 16 10.73 -9.19 -6.34
CA GLU A 16 10.62 -8.91 -4.89
C GLU A 16 9.29 -8.22 -4.55
N TYR A 17 8.93 -7.18 -5.31
CA TYR A 17 7.65 -6.49 -5.10
C TYR A 17 6.46 -7.45 -5.29
N ARG A 18 6.51 -8.32 -6.32
CA ARG A 18 5.46 -9.32 -6.55
C ARG A 18 5.36 -10.34 -5.43
N ALA A 19 6.48 -10.74 -4.84
CA ALA A 19 6.49 -11.66 -3.70
C ALA A 19 5.94 -10.99 -2.43
N TYR A 20 6.28 -9.72 -2.21
CA TYR A 20 5.72 -8.89 -1.14
C TYR A 20 4.20 -8.69 -1.31
N SER A 21 3.74 -8.27 -2.48
CA SER A 21 2.33 -7.96 -2.75
C SER A 21 1.41 -9.16 -2.55
N LYS A 22 1.90 -10.38 -2.83
CA LYS A 22 1.14 -11.63 -2.58
C LYS A 22 0.97 -11.94 -1.10
N ARG A 23 1.92 -11.55 -0.25
CA ARG A 23 1.90 -11.82 1.19
C ARG A 23 1.19 -10.71 1.98
N SER A 24 1.27 -9.47 1.48
CA SER A 24 0.77 -8.27 2.14
C SER A 24 -0.67 -8.38 2.65
N PRO A 25 -1.68 -8.84 1.88
CA PRO A 25 -3.05 -8.94 2.39
C PRO A 25 -3.19 -9.82 3.64
N LYS A 26 -2.47 -10.93 3.68
CA LYS A 26 -2.52 -11.87 4.80
C LYS A 26 -1.85 -11.29 6.04
N GLU A 27 -0.70 -10.65 5.88
CA GLU A 27 0.01 -10.04 7.01
C GLU A 27 -0.77 -8.85 7.55
N VAL A 28 -1.24 -7.95 6.68
CA VAL A 28 -2.08 -6.80 7.05
C VAL A 28 -3.33 -7.24 7.82
N ALA A 29 -4.01 -8.29 7.37
CA ALA A 29 -5.19 -8.82 8.05
C ALA A 29 -4.89 -9.38 9.46
N LYS A 30 -3.68 -9.89 9.72
CA LYS A 30 -3.30 -10.33 11.08
C LYS A 30 -3.23 -9.17 12.07
N HIS A 31 -2.96 -7.97 11.57
CA HIS A 31 -2.87 -6.74 12.36
C HIS A 31 -4.17 -5.92 12.30
N GLY A 32 -5.30 -6.53 11.91
CA GLY A 32 -6.60 -5.85 11.84
C GLY A 32 -6.75 -4.86 10.68
N GLY A 33 -5.75 -4.72 9.81
CA GLY A 33 -5.83 -3.89 8.63
C GLY A 33 -6.48 -4.62 7.44
N ARG A 34 -6.91 -3.85 6.44
CA ARG A 34 -7.47 -4.38 5.19
C ARG A 34 -6.83 -3.71 3.98
N VAL A 35 -6.21 -4.49 3.10
CA VAL A 35 -5.74 -3.97 1.80
C VAL A 35 -6.96 -3.63 0.95
N VAL A 36 -7.11 -2.35 0.58
CA VAL A 36 -8.25 -1.85 -0.21
C VAL A 36 -7.88 -1.55 -1.66
N ALA A 37 -6.61 -1.23 -1.93
CA ALA A 37 -6.12 -1.06 -3.30
C ALA A 37 -4.65 -1.49 -3.44
N LEU A 38 -4.35 -2.08 -4.60
CA LEU A 38 -3.00 -2.37 -5.09
C LEU A 38 -2.92 -1.89 -6.53
N GLY A 39 -1.94 -1.04 -6.85
CA GLY A 39 -1.87 -0.42 -8.16
C GLY A 39 -0.46 -0.12 -8.62
N ARG A 40 -0.25 -0.15 -9.93
CA ARG A 40 0.95 0.40 -10.58
C ARG A 40 0.59 1.73 -11.21
N PHE A 41 1.47 2.71 -11.07
CA PHE A 41 1.38 4.00 -11.74
C PHE A 41 1.26 3.81 -13.26
N ARG A 42 0.38 4.60 -13.88
CA ARG A 42 0.11 4.55 -15.33
C ARG A 42 0.36 5.90 -15.96
N GLU A 43 -0.27 6.93 -15.43
CA GLU A 43 -0.18 8.31 -15.90
C GLU A 43 -0.45 9.26 -14.74
N SER A 44 0.06 10.49 -14.87
CA SER A 44 -0.29 11.58 -13.96
C SER A 44 -1.38 12.43 -14.59
N VAL A 45 -2.45 12.69 -13.84
CA VAL A 45 -3.48 13.66 -14.24
C VAL A 45 -2.96 15.09 -14.07
N THR A 46 -2.10 15.33 -13.07
CA THR A 46 -1.48 16.62 -12.79
C THR A 46 -0.23 16.44 -11.93
N GLY A 47 0.79 17.28 -12.15
CA GLY A 47 2.05 17.24 -11.41
C GLY A 47 2.90 16.00 -11.72
N ASP A 48 4.11 15.98 -11.16
CA ASP A 48 5.05 14.88 -11.34
C ASP A 48 5.05 13.94 -10.13
N ILE A 49 5.23 12.65 -10.40
CA ILE A 49 5.47 11.63 -9.37
C ILE A 49 6.87 11.03 -9.60
N GLU A 50 7.88 11.69 -9.07
CA GLU A 50 9.25 11.14 -9.02
C GLU A 50 9.30 9.95 -8.06
N PRO A 51 10.13 8.95 -8.41
CA PRO A 51 9.65 7.63 -8.75
C PRO A 51 8.90 7.02 -7.59
N ARG A 52 7.60 6.78 -7.76
CA ARG A 52 6.82 5.97 -6.83
C ARG A 52 5.85 5.12 -7.66
N PRO A 53 6.36 4.19 -8.48
CA PRO A 53 5.58 3.52 -9.50
C PRO A 53 4.51 2.58 -8.93
N VAL A 54 4.49 2.35 -7.61
CA VAL A 54 3.60 1.38 -7.01
C VAL A 54 2.93 1.89 -5.73
N LEU A 55 1.64 1.57 -5.63
CA LEU A 55 0.70 1.99 -4.60
C LEU A 55 0.18 0.77 -3.83
N ILE A 56 0.13 0.89 -2.51
CA ILE A 56 -0.74 0.08 -1.64
C ILE A 56 -1.54 1.00 -0.74
N LEU A 57 -2.86 0.81 -0.71
CA LEU A 57 -3.75 1.47 0.24
C LEU A 57 -4.30 0.44 1.22
N VAL A 58 -4.12 0.72 2.50
CA VAL A 58 -4.60 -0.13 3.60
C VAL A 58 -5.51 0.68 4.50
N GLU A 59 -6.57 0.07 4.97
CA GLU A 59 -7.58 0.64 5.87
C GLU A 59 -7.48 0.00 7.26
N TRP A 60 -7.67 0.82 8.31
CA TRP A 60 -7.84 0.41 9.70
C TRP A 60 -9.03 1.11 10.33
N ASP A 61 -9.70 0.44 11.27
CA ASP A 61 -10.91 0.97 11.91
C ASP A 61 -10.65 2.16 12.86
N SER A 62 -9.44 2.26 13.41
CA SER A 62 -8.99 3.36 14.28
C SER A 62 -7.49 3.61 14.18
N GLU A 63 -7.03 4.73 14.73
CA GLU A 63 -5.60 5.06 14.89
C GLU A 63 -4.92 4.07 15.85
N GLU A 64 -5.59 3.69 16.94
CA GLU A 64 -5.10 2.67 17.88
C GLU A 64 -4.88 1.30 17.21
N ALA A 65 -5.74 0.92 16.26
CA ALA A 65 -5.58 -0.31 15.49
C ALA A 65 -4.45 -0.21 14.44
N PHE A 66 -4.12 0.99 13.99
CA PHE A 66 -2.99 1.23 13.09
C PHE A 66 -1.65 1.16 13.83
N ASP A 67 -1.59 1.61 15.09
CA ASP A 67 -0.37 1.70 15.90
C ASP A 67 0.00 0.40 16.66
N SER A 68 -0.85 -0.63 16.65
CA SER A 68 -0.67 -1.89 17.40
C SER A 68 0.19 -2.95 16.70
#